data_AF-A0A378FSZ7-F1
#
_entry.id   AF-A0A378FSZ7-F1
#
_cell.length_a   1.000
_cell.length_b   1.000
_cell.length_c   1.000
_cell.angle_alpha   90.00
_cell.angle_beta   90.00
_cell.angle_gamma   90.00
#
_symmetry.space_group_name_H-M   'P 1'
#
loop_
_entity.id
_entity.type
_entity.pdbx_description
1 polymer ?
#
loop_
_entity_poly.entity_id
_entity_poly.type
_entity_poly.pdbx_seq_one_letter_code
_entity_poly.pdbx_strand_id
1 'polypeptide(L)' 'MEAGLNPEIPHNYFPQNDPQNKPRATWRSHGNLLFANWLNYYVYQITPYDLRHMNPTLE' A
#
# COMPACT_ATOMS: atom_id res chain seq x y z
N MET A 1 -9.30 20.02 11.91
CA MET A 1 -9.30 21.44 12.35
C MET A 1 -9.15 21.59 13.87
N GLU A 2 -9.32 20.52 14.65
CA GLU A 2 -9.28 20.56 16.13
C GLU A 2 -7.96 21.09 16.73
N ALA A 3 -6.83 20.87 16.05
CA ALA A 3 -5.53 21.39 16.47
C ALA A 3 -5.30 22.89 16.14
N GLY A 4 -6.29 23.60 15.55
CA GLY A 4 -6.14 24.99 15.13
C GLY A 4 -5.23 25.21 13.92
N LEU A 5 -4.78 24.13 13.29
CA LEU A 5 -3.97 24.15 12.08
C LEU A 5 -4.90 24.25 10.85
N ASN A 6 -4.48 25.03 9.85
CA ASN A 6 -5.17 25.20 8.57
C ASN A 6 -4.41 24.46 7.44
N PRO A 7 -4.38 23.12 7.45
CA PRO A 7 -3.74 22.38 6.38
C PRO A 7 -4.54 22.52 5.06
N GLU A 8 -3.83 22.40 3.95
CA GLU A 8 -4.46 22.32 2.65
C GLU A 8 -5.24 21.02 2.48
N ILE A 9 -6.25 21.04 1.60
CA ILE A 9 -7.08 19.88 1.31
C ILE A 9 -6.25 18.87 0.48
N PRO A 10 -6.23 17.57 0.85
CA PRO A 10 -5.47 16.59 0.10
C PRO A 10 -5.93 16.47 -1.36
N HIS A 11 -4.97 16.55 -2.28
CA HIS A 11 -5.25 16.51 -3.72
C HIS A 11 -5.90 15.19 -4.14
N ASN A 12 -6.95 15.29 -4.97
CA ASN A 12 -7.65 14.14 -5.58
C ASN A 12 -8.19 13.10 -4.58
N TYR A 13 -8.40 13.48 -3.32
CA TYR A 13 -8.84 12.57 -2.26
C TYR A 13 -10.35 12.65 -2.01
N PHE A 14 -10.86 13.86 -1.72
CA PHE A 14 -12.28 14.11 -1.49
C PHE A 14 -12.99 14.48 -2.80
N PRO A 15 -14.19 13.92 -3.08
CA PRO A 15 -15.02 14.36 -4.20
C PRO A 15 -15.27 15.87 -4.14
N GLN A 16 -15.02 16.57 -5.25
CA GLN A 16 -15.19 18.02 -5.38
C GLN A 16 -14.38 18.86 -4.38
N ASN A 17 -13.30 18.30 -3.82
CA ASN A 17 -12.50 18.91 -2.76
C ASN A 17 -13.31 19.28 -1.49
N ASP A 18 -14.43 18.60 -1.24
CA ASP A 18 -15.25 18.82 -0.06
C ASP A 18 -14.98 17.75 1.02
N PRO A 19 -14.39 18.09 2.18
CA PRO A 19 -14.10 17.15 3.27
C PRO A 19 -15.33 16.47 3.89
N GLN A 20 -16.55 16.99 3.67
CA GLN A 20 -17.78 16.35 4.13
C GLN A 20 -18.15 15.14 3.25
N ASN A 21 -17.65 15.09 2.01
CA ASN A 21 -17.88 13.98 1.11
C ASN A 21 -16.98 12.79 1.48
N LYS A 22 -17.55 11.59 1.46
CA LYS A 22 -16.79 10.37 1.72
C LYS A 22 -15.73 10.14 0.62
N PRO A 23 -14.44 10.01 0.96
CA PRO A 23 -13.39 9.76 -0.03
C PRO A 23 -13.53 8.35 -0.63
N ARG A 24 -13.05 8.20 -1.86
CA ARG A 24 -13.01 6.92 -2.57
C ARG A 24 -11.59 6.38 -2.51
N ALA A 25 -11.42 5.10 -2.12
CA ALA A 25 -10.12 4.44 -2.09
C ALA A 25 -9.68 4.02 -3.51
N THR A 26 -9.32 4.98 -4.35
CA THR A 26 -8.96 4.79 -5.77
C THR A 26 -7.67 3.98 -5.96
N TRP A 27 -6.74 4.03 -5.00
CA TRP A 27 -5.48 3.28 -5.02
C TRP A 27 -5.60 1.83 -4.53
N ARG A 28 -6.78 1.41 -4.05
CA ARG A 28 -6.97 0.09 -3.41
C ARG A 28 -6.57 -1.08 -4.31
N SER A 29 -6.91 -1.03 -5.59
CA SER A 29 -6.58 -2.10 -6.54
C SER A 29 -5.07 -2.32 -6.66
N HIS A 30 -4.31 -1.24 -6.80
CA HIS A 30 -2.86 -1.27 -6.90
C HIS A 30 -2.21 -1.69 -5.57
N GLY A 31 -2.79 -1.30 -4.42
CA GLY A 31 -2.36 -1.80 -3.12
C GLY A 31 -2.51 -3.31 -3.01
N ASN A 32 -3.67 -3.86 -3.39
CA ASN A 32 -3.87 -5.31 -3.41
C ASN A 32 -2.89 -6.02 -4.34
N LEU A 33 -2.68 -5.48 -5.55
CA LEU A 33 -1.72 -6.05 -6.51
C LEU A 33 -0.30 -6.03 -5.97
N LEU A 34 0.12 -4.94 -5.32
CA LEU A 34 1.46 -4.83 -4.73
C LEU A 34 1.72 -5.96 -3.73
N PHE A 35 0.80 -6.15 -2.77
CA PHE A 35 0.96 -7.20 -1.75
C PHE A 35 0.84 -8.61 -2.34
N ALA A 36 -0.10 -8.84 -3.25
CA ALA A 36 -0.24 -10.13 -3.91
C ALA A 36 1.02 -10.49 -4.72
N ASN A 37 1.56 -9.53 -5.49
CA ASN A 37 2.75 -9.75 -6.28
C ASN A 37 3.99 -9.94 -5.40
N TRP A 38 4.13 -9.15 -4.34
CA TRP A 38 5.23 -9.30 -3.39
C TRP A 38 5.23 -10.68 -2.75
N LEU A 39 4.09 -11.11 -2.20
CA LEU A 39 3.98 -12.43 -1.59
C LEU A 39 4.23 -13.56 -2.58
N ASN A 40 3.65 -13.50 -3.78
CA ASN A 40 3.73 -14.61 -4.73
C ASN A 40 5.10 -14.69 -5.42
N TYR A 41 5.61 -13.58 -5.94
CA TYR A 41 6.81 -13.58 -6.77
C TYR A 41 8.09 -13.36 -5.98
N TYR A 42 8.04 -12.66 -4.85
CA TYR A 42 9.22 -12.27 -4.07
C TYR A 42 9.30 -12.92 -2.70
N VAL A 43 8.25 -13.54 -2.18
CA VAL A 43 8.35 -14.32 -0.94
C VAL A 43 8.23 -15.80 -1.26
N TYR A 44 7.10 -16.23 -1.81
CA TYR A 44 6.79 -17.64 -2.01
C TYR A 44 7.72 -18.33 -3.01
N GLN A 45 7.90 -17.77 -4.22
CA GLN A 45 8.70 -18.41 -5.26
C GLN A 45 10.19 -18.49 -4.95
N ILE A 46 10.72 -17.53 -4.20
CA ILE A 46 12.15 -17.49 -3.86
C ILE A 46 12.48 -18.21 -2.54
N THR A 47 11.46 -18.52 -1.72
CA THR A 47 11.66 -19.22 -0.45
C THR A 47 11.66 -20.72 -0.72
N PRO A 48 12.79 -21.42 -0.52
CA PRO A 48 12.80 -22.87 -0.63
C PRO A 48 11.86 -23.48 0.41
N TYR A 49 11.17 -24.57 0.03
CA TYR A 49 10.25 -25.30 0.92
C TYR A 49 10.94 -25.75 2.22
N ASP A 50 12.20 -26.19 2.11
CA ASP A 50 13.06 -26.49 3.25
C ASP A 50 14.04 -25.34 3.45
N LEU A 51 13.86 -24.62 4.55
CA LEU A 51 14.63 -23.43 4.91
C LEU A 51 16.12 -23.70 5.11
N ARG A 52 16.53 -24.97 5.31
CA ARG A 52 17.96 -25.34 5.37
C ARG A 52 18.68 -25.12 4.04
N HIS A 53 17.93 -25.05 2.93
CA HIS A 53 18.46 -24.73 1.60
C HIS A 53 18.37 -23.24 1.26
N MET A 54 17.93 -22.40 2.21
CA MET A 54 17.93 -20.96 2.01
C MET A 54 19.38 -20.46 2.09
N ASN A 55 19.93 -20.07 0.94
CA ASN A 55 21.15 -19.27 0.92
C ASN A 55 20.72 -17.80 1.13
N PRO A 56 21.09 -17.16 2.25
CA PRO A 56 20.78 -15.75 2.43
C PRO A 56 21.60 -14.93 1.43
N THR A 57 21.01 -14.60 0.29
CA THR A 57 21.54 -13.56 -0.59
C THR A 57 21.19 -12.21 0.01
N LEU A 58 22.20 -11.59 0.63
CA LEU A 58 22.22 -10.17 0.95
C LEU A 58 22.61 -9.43 -0.33
N GLU A 59 21.65 -9.16 -1.21
CA GLU A 59 21.66 -7.91 -1.97
C GLU A 59 20.66 -6.95 -1.33
#